data_AF-A0A1F2QRK8-F1
#
_entry.id   AF-A0A1F2QRK8-F1
#
_cell.length_a   1.000
_cell.length_b   1.000
_cell.length_c   1.000
_cell.angle_alpha   90.00
_cell.angle_beta   90.00
_cell.angle_gamma   90.00
#
_symmetry.space_group_name_H-M   'P 1'
#
loop_
_entity.id
_entity.type
_entity.pdbx_description
1 polymer ?
#
loop_
_entity_poly.entity_id
_entity_poly.type
_entity_poly.pdbx_seq_one_letter_code
_entity_poly.pdbx_strand_id
1 'polypeptide(L)'
;MGDLAQFKPVFDDDGKRRKLNGSQGGRLFRAVDKPDEFVALFDWKDSEGAMKFRDSYEMHEAVQWAGVKGEARILVLEEVERVDA
;
A
#
# COMPACT_ATOMS: atom_id res chain seq x y z
N MET A 1 -3.19 5.98 14.68
CA MET A 1 -3.37 6.03 13.22
C MET A 1 -4.79 6.55 12.93
N GLY A 2 -5.02 7.15 11.75
CA GLY A 2 -6.09 8.12 11.50
C GLY A 2 -7.42 7.53 11.02
N ASP A 3 -8.45 8.35 11.06
CA ASP A 3 -9.78 8.06 10.51
C ASP A 3 -9.68 7.55 9.06
N LEU A 4 -10.36 6.44 8.75
CA LEU A 4 -10.46 5.88 7.40
C LEU A 4 -10.88 6.95 6.38
N ALA A 5 -11.76 7.88 6.78
CA ALA A 5 -12.21 8.97 5.93
C ALA A 5 -11.09 9.94 5.52
N GLN A 6 -10.04 10.07 6.34
CA GLN A 6 -8.88 10.92 6.04
C GLN A 6 -7.82 10.16 5.22
N PHE A 7 -7.61 8.88 5.52
CA PHE A 7 -6.65 8.04 4.81
C PHE A 7 -7.10 7.69 3.38
N LYS A 8 -8.38 7.34 3.22
CA LYS A 8 -8.89 6.75 1.97
C LYS A 8 -8.75 7.64 0.73
N PRO A 9 -9.01 8.96 0.77
CA PRO A 9 -8.81 9.83 -0.39
C PRO A 9 -7.36 9.84 -0.89
N VAL A 10 -6.38 9.93 0.02
CA VAL A 10 -4.94 9.91 -0.33
C VAL A 10 -4.56 8.55 -0.92
N PHE A 11 -5.03 7.48 -0.29
CA PHE A 11 -4.81 6.12 -0.77
C PHE A 11 -5.40 5.90 -2.18
N ASP A 12 -6.61 6.39 -2.43
CA ASP A 12 -7.32 6.21 -3.70
C ASP A 12 -6.69 7.04 -4.83
N ASP A 13 -6.26 8.28 -4.56
CA ASP A 13 -5.62 9.15 -5.56
C ASP A 13 -4.31 8.55 -6.11
N ASP A 14 -3.56 7.91 -5.23
CA ASP A 14 -2.33 7.20 -5.56
C ASP A 14 -2.56 5.93 -6.43
N GLY A 15 -3.82 5.52 -6.63
CA GLY A 15 -4.20 4.40 -7.49
C GLY A 15 -3.73 4.54 -8.94
N LYS A 16 -3.67 5.76 -9.48
CA LYS A 16 -3.17 5.99 -10.84
C LYS A 16 -1.67 5.66 -10.94
N ARG A 17 -0.88 6.02 -9.93
CA ARG A 17 0.57 5.76 -9.89
C ARG A 17 0.86 4.28 -9.75
N ARG A 18 0.11 3.59 -8.89
CA ARG A 18 0.17 2.13 -8.78
C ARG A 18 -0.07 1.47 -10.14
N LYS A 19 -1.14 1.88 -10.84
CA LYS A 19 -1.46 1.35 -12.17
C LYS A 19 -0.36 1.63 -13.20
N LEU A 20 0.19 2.85 -13.22
CA LEU A 20 1.27 3.23 -14.15
C LEU A 20 2.54 2.38 -13.97
N ASN A 21 2.84 1.98 -12.73
CA ASN A 21 3.99 1.14 -12.43
C ASN A 21 3.67 -0.37 -12.56
N GLY A 22 2.49 -0.76 -13.07
CA GLY A 22 2.16 -2.16 -13.33
C GLY A 22 1.40 -2.87 -12.21
N SER A 23 0.84 -2.16 -11.23
CA SER A 23 -0.08 -2.76 -10.26
C SER A 23 -1.35 -3.25 -10.94
N GLN A 24 -1.78 -4.45 -10.57
CA GLN A 24 -2.98 -5.13 -11.07
C GLN A 24 -4.19 -4.96 -10.13
N GLY A 25 -4.05 -4.12 -9.10
CA GLY A 25 -5.04 -3.97 -8.04
C GLY A 25 -4.54 -4.58 -6.73
N GLY A 26 -5.45 -4.74 -5.78
CA GLY A 26 -5.09 -5.21 -4.45
C GLY A 26 -6.25 -5.25 -3.47
N ARG A 27 -5.90 -5.49 -2.21
CA ARG A 27 -6.81 -5.57 -1.07
C ARG A 27 -6.32 -4.66 0.04
N LEU A 28 -7.24 -3.93 0.67
CA LEU A 28 -6.97 -3.12 1.84
C LEU A 28 -7.67 -3.76 3.04
N PHE A 29 -6.91 -4.00 4.09
CA PHE A 29 -7.34 -4.61 5.34
C PHE A 29 -7.23 -3.59 6.46
N ARG A 30 -8.06 -3.76 7.49
CA ARG A 30 -7.94 -3.08 8.78
C ARG A 30 -7.63 -4.13 9.84
N ALA A 31 -6.63 -3.88 10.68
CA ALA A 31 -6.31 -4.80 11.78
C ALA A 31 -7.47 -4.81 12.80
N VAL A 32 -7.80 -6.01 13.30
CA VAL A 32 -8.96 -6.19 14.20
C VAL A 32 -8.63 -5.70 15.62
N ASP A 33 -7.40 -5.91 16.06
CA ASP A 33 -6.88 -5.51 17.38
C ASP A 33 -6.44 -4.05 17.43
N LYS A 34 -6.17 -3.45 16.27
CA LYS A 34 -5.75 -2.05 16.10
C LYS A 34 -6.55 -1.41 14.97
N PRO A 35 -7.76 -0.89 15.26
CA PRO A 35 -8.68 -0.40 14.23
C PRO A 35 -8.17 0.84 13.48
N ASP A 36 -7.08 1.41 13.95
CA ASP A 36 -6.37 2.48 13.29
C ASP A 36 -5.30 1.95 12.31
N GLU A 37 -4.87 0.69 12.37
CA GLU A 37 -3.88 0.08 11.50
C GLU A 37 -4.50 -0.52 10.23
N PHE A 38 -3.90 -0.19 9.08
CA PHE A 38 -4.32 -0.63 7.75
C PHE A 38 -3.17 -1.34 7.04
N VAL A 39 -3.50 -2.40 6.32
CA VAL A 39 -2.54 -3.17 5.52
C VAL A 39 -3.04 -3.23 4.10
N ALA A 40 -2.24 -2.79 3.14
CA ALA A 40 -2.54 -2.91 1.72
C ALA A 40 -1.65 -3.98 1.08
N LEU A 41 -2.27 -4.93 0.40
CA LEU A 41 -1.59 -5.95 -0.40
C LEU A 41 -1.94 -5.71 -1.87
N PHE A 42 -0.91 -5.46 -2.69
CA PHE A 42 -1.07 -5.21 -4.11
C PHE A 42 -0.42 -6.32 -4.93
N ASP A 43 -1.10 -6.71 -5.98
CA ASP A 43 -0.55 -7.59 -7.00
C ASP A 43 0.11 -6.72 -8.08
N TRP A 44 1.28 -7.14 -8.54
CA TRP A 44 2.10 -6.42 -9.52
C TRP A 44 2.46 -7.35 -10.67
N LYS A 45 2.56 -6.79 -11.88
CA LYS A 45 2.98 -7.54 -13.07
C LYS A 45 4.39 -8.14 -12.91
N ASP A 46 5.29 -7.40 -12.31
CA ASP A 46 6.68 -7.77 -12.05
C ASP A 46 7.22 -7.04 -10.81
N SER A 47 8.34 -7.55 -10.28
CA SER A 47 8.98 -6.98 -9.10
C SER A 47 9.65 -5.62 -9.36
N GLU A 48 10.03 -5.34 -10.60
CA GLU A 48 10.64 -4.06 -11.00
C GLU A 48 9.65 -2.91 -10.80
N GLY A 49 8.40 -3.06 -11.24
CA GLY A 49 7.34 -2.09 -11.04
C GLY A 49 7.03 -1.84 -9.57
N ALA A 50 6.97 -2.91 -8.77
CA ALA A 50 6.75 -2.82 -7.33
C ALA A 50 7.88 -2.08 -6.60
N MET A 51 9.13 -2.36 -6.96
CA MET A 51 10.32 -1.67 -6.42
C MET A 51 10.34 -0.19 -6.80
N LYS A 52 10.08 0.14 -8.08
CA LYS A 52 9.99 1.54 -8.54
C LYS A 52 8.92 2.34 -7.79
N PHE A 53 7.76 1.71 -7.54
CA PHE A 53 6.70 2.34 -6.79
C PHE A 53 7.11 2.58 -5.32
N ARG A 54 7.70 1.57 -4.66
CA ARG A 54 8.23 1.70 -3.29
C ARG A 54 9.24 2.83 -3.16
N ASP A 55 10.18 2.91 -4.10
CA ASP A 55 11.31 3.84 -4.05
C ASP A 55 10.95 5.23 -4.58
N SER A 56 9.68 5.45 -4.97
CA SER A 56 9.22 6.76 -5.44
C SER A 56 9.10 7.77 -4.28
N TYR A 57 9.72 8.95 -4.46
CA TYR A 57 9.68 10.06 -3.49
C TYR A 57 8.25 10.43 -3.04
N GLU A 58 7.31 10.35 -3.97
CA GLU A 58 5.89 10.66 -3.74
C GLU A 58 5.19 9.64 -2.83
N MET A 59 5.73 8.43 -2.65
CA MET A 59 5.20 7.47 -1.67
C MET A 59 5.58 7.86 -0.24
N HIS A 60 6.78 8.40 -0.05
CA HIS A 60 7.20 8.96 1.24
C HIS A 60 6.36 10.18 1.62
N GLU A 61 6.03 11.04 0.65
CA GLU A 61 5.13 12.17 0.87
C GLU A 61 3.69 11.71 1.12
N ALA A 62 3.13 10.80 0.32
CA ALA A 62 1.76 10.30 0.54
C ALA A 62 1.55 9.69 1.94
N VAL A 63 2.57 9.00 2.48
CA VAL A 63 2.57 8.47 3.85
C VAL A 63 2.57 9.59 4.90
N GLN A 64 3.35 10.66 4.68
CA GLN A 64 3.37 11.81 5.58
C GLN A 64 2.06 12.61 5.52
N TRP A 65 1.48 12.78 4.34
CA TRP A 65 0.26 13.57 4.11
C TRP A 65 -1.01 12.86 4.61
N ALA A 66 -1.02 11.53 4.64
CA ALA A 66 -2.13 10.74 5.17
C ALA A 66 -2.23 10.76 6.72
N GLY A 67 -1.37 11.52 7.42
CA GLY A 67 -1.41 11.63 8.88
C GLY A 67 -1.05 10.32 9.59
N VAL A 68 -0.28 9.45 8.92
CA VAL A 68 0.22 8.20 9.50
C VAL A 68 1.15 8.56 10.66
N LYS A 69 0.71 8.26 11.89
CA LYS A 69 1.57 8.40 13.08
C LYS A 69 2.55 7.24 13.09
N GLY A 70 3.77 7.46 12.63
CA GLY A 70 4.85 6.46 12.56
C GLY A 70 5.35 6.21 11.14
N GLU A 71 6.29 5.28 10.99
CA GLU A 71 6.83 4.89 9.69
C GLU A 71 5.92 3.85 9.01
N ALA A 72 5.50 4.10 7.78
CA ALA A 72 4.91 3.06 6.96
C ALA A 72 5.99 2.06 6.55
N ARG A 73 5.74 0.77 6.81
CA ARG A 73 6.60 -0.31 6.33
C ARG A 73 6.10 -0.78 4.97
N ILE A 74 6.97 -0.74 3.97
CA ILE A 74 6.64 -1.15 2.61
C ILE A 74 7.57 -2.29 2.24
N LEU A 75 6.98 -3.45 1.95
CA LEU A 75 7.69 -4.66 1.55
C LEU A 75 7.33 -5.01 0.12
N VAL A 76 8.32 -5.44 -0.66
CA VAL A 76 8.10 -6.12 -1.94
C VAL A 76 8.28 -7.61 -1.66
N LEU A 77 7.26 -8.40 -1.97
CA LEU A 77 7.19 -9.81 -1.65
C LEU A 77 7.18 -10.63 -2.94
N GLU A 78 7.83 -11.78 -2.92
CA GLU A 78 7.69 -12.83 -3.94
C GLU A 78 6.76 -13.91 -3.38
N GLU A 79 5.71 -14.27 -4.13
CA GLU A 79 4.83 -15.39 -3.75
C GLU A 79 5.59 -16.70 -4.03
N VAL A 80 6.04 -17.37 -2.96
CA VAL A 80 6.72 -18.68 -3.05
C VAL A 80 5.71 -19.81 -3.21
N GLU A 81 4.59 -19.71 -2.50
CA GLU A 81 3.52 -20.70 -2.52
C GLU A 81 2.20 -20.03 -2.12
N ARG A 82 1.11 -20.47 -2.74
CA ARG A 82 -0.24 -20.23 -2.26
C ARG A 82 -0.75 -21.50 -1.60
N VAL A 83 -0.95 -21.44 -0.29
CA VAL A 83 -1.41 -22.58 0.50
C VAL A 83 -2.94 -22.59 0.52
N ASP A 84 -3.52 -23.71 0.12
CA ASP A 84 -4.96 -23.99 0.26
C ASP A 84 -5.26 -24.61 1.64
N ALA A 85 -6.53 -24.55 2.07
CA ALA A 85 -6.98 -24.97 3.41
C ALA A 85 -6.99 -26.49 3.63
#